data_AF-Q31FL0-F1
#
_entry.id   AF-Q31FL0-F1
#
_cell.length_a   1.000
_cell.length_b   1.000
_cell.length_c   1.000
_cell.angle_alpha   90.00
_cell.angle_beta   90.00
_cell.angle_gamma   90.00
#
_symmetry.space_group_name_H-M   'P 1'
#
loop_
_entity.id
_entity.type
_entity.pdbx_description
1 polymer ?
#
loop_
_entity_poly.entity_id
_entity_poly.type
_entity_poly.pdbx_seq_one_letter_code
_entity_poly.pdbx_strand_id
1 'polypeptide(L)'
;MGVAYDLTAVSGLNAASQGLGVISNNLANAQTMGYKSSRAEFSDMFYGAQSTPGNGVRVDSITQDFTNGTITDTGRDLDMAIDGDGFFILEDRTGKYENVYTRNGSFKLDKDGYVTSQEGNKVQGYLLNPALSTERNPVFETTLSSIDLDELNKTPKSTDEMNYDINVDGEENNNVDATQTPIAGIENSVGGDTALAGSALSNIEKLVAPETEVYGGYPDFSTNKIVYDTLGGEHRLTTNFYKRDVVTEANSDLTYDPLTDTYTQGAAGTGNTKYTSWLAQYTMEDYDDATGQWVTSGHREAVPADGTASADAGIIYELRFDTNGNLIDTREPTVAALATGANSTPTGQDTANNPLDPATWTPTGNQPNMEWVVDSPITGANDPLGNPADALGVSIDVDFTKMTQFAGSYNLRGVTQNGYAIGDLVGVYTGKDGVIEARYSNGRSVPVAQLGMANFNDKNALEKLGGQSYAESFASGAVQIGTSERNGYGSINAGALEYSNVDTAGELVHMIQTQRTYQASAQVIQTSQTLTQTILQL
;
A
#
# COMPACT_ATOMS: atom_id res chain seq x y z
N MET A 1 -24.64 13.61 75.97
CA MET A 1 -24.06 14.45 74.91
C MET A 1 -22.76 13.89 74.30
N GLY A 2 -22.36 12.64 74.60
CA GLY A 2 -21.04 12.13 74.19
C GLY A 2 -20.93 11.44 72.82
N VAL A 3 -22.05 11.10 72.18
CA VAL A 3 -22.04 10.19 71.01
C VAL A 3 -21.89 10.94 69.68
N ALA A 4 -22.20 12.23 69.64
CA ALA A 4 -22.26 12.99 68.38
C ALA A 4 -20.87 13.32 67.81
N TYR A 5 -19.88 13.65 68.65
CA TYR A 5 -18.54 13.99 68.18
C TYR A 5 -17.68 12.77 67.81
N ASP A 6 -17.88 11.62 68.47
CA ASP A 6 -17.21 10.37 68.08
C ASP A 6 -17.62 9.93 66.66
N LEU A 7 -18.90 10.10 66.30
CA LEU A 7 -19.40 9.76 64.96
C LEU A 7 -18.78 10.65 63.86
N THR A 8 -18.57 11.93 64.15
CA THR A 8 -17.90 12.87 63.23
C THR A 8 -16.41 12.53 63.05
N ALA A 9 -15.73 12.11 64.10
CA ALA A 9 -14.32 11.72 64.03
C ALA A 9 -14.12 10.38 63.31
N VAL A 10 -15.00 9.40 63.54
CA VAL A 10 -14.96 8.09 62.86
C VAL A 10 -15.29 8.21 61.37
N SER A 11 -16.27 9.03 61.00
CA SER A 11 -16.59 9.30 59.59
C SER A 11 -15.46 10.03 58.88
N GLY A 12 -14.81 11.00 59.54
CA GLY A 12 -13.59 11.65 59.05
C GLY A 12 -12.41 10.69 58.85
N LEU A 13 -12.19 9.75 59.78
CA LEU A 13 -11.17 8.70 59.65
C LEU A 13 -11.43 7.78 58.47
N ASN A 14 -12.68 7.34 58.29
CA ASN A 14 -13.06 6.46 57.19
C ASN A 14 -12.90 7.18 55.84
N ALA A 15 -13.40 8.42 55.73
CA ALA A 15 -13.24 9.24 54.53
C ALA A 15 -11.76 9.49 54.20
N ALA A 16 -10.94 9.84 55.20
CA ALA A 16 -9.50 10.01 55.02
C ALA A 16 -8.81 8.71 54.59
N SER A 17 -9.21 7.55 55.15
CA SER A 17 -8.66 6.25 54.77
C SER A 17 -8.97 5.91 53.31
N GLN A 18 -10.19 6.18 52.84
CA GLN A 18 -10.58 5.96 51.45
C GLN A 18 -9.84 6.92 50.51
N GLY A 19 -9.74 8.20 50.88
CA GLY A 19 -8.95 9.19 50.14
C GLY A 19 -7.48 8.79 50.01
N LEU A 20 -6.86 8.32 51.10
CA LEU A 20 -5.49 7.77 51.06
C LEU A 20 -5.38 6.55 50.15
N GLY A 21 -6.41 5.69 50.11
CA GLY A 21 -6.46 4.55 49.19
C GLY A 21 -6.42 5.00 47.72
N VAL A 22 -7.20 6.02 47.36
CA VAL A 22 -7.23 6.60 46.00
C VAL A 22 -5.87 7.22 45.64
N ILE A 23 -5.31 8.07 46.52
CA ILE A 23 -4.01 8.71 46.30
C ILE A 23 -2.89 7.66 46.17
N SER A 24 -2.93 6.61 47.00
CA SER A 24 -1.95 5.52 46.93
C SER A 24 -2.07 4.75 45.62
N ASN A 25 -3.28 4.55 45.11
CA ASN A 25 -3.53 3.89 43.83
C ASN A 25 -3.02 4.76 42.65
N ASN A 26 -3.28 6.07 42.69
CA ASN A 26 -2.75 7.02 41.70
C ASN A 26 -1.23 6.98 41.66
N LEU A 27 -0.58 7.11 42.83
CA LEU A 27 0.88 7.12 42.92
C LEU A 27 1.50 5.80 42.44
N ALA A 28 0.88 4.67 42.77
CA ALA A 28 1.34 3.36 42.30
C ALA A 28 1.22 3.19 40.79
N ASN A 29 0.25 3.86 40.15
CA ASN A 29 0.00 3.78 38.71
C ASN A 29 0.52 4.99 37.91
N ALA A 30 1.31 5.86 38.51
CA ALA A 30 1.82 7.07 37.85
C ALA A 30 2.70 6.80 36.62
N GLN A 31 3.24 5.58 36.50
CA GLN A 31 4.02 5.14 35.33
C GLN A 31 3.25 4.17 34.42
N THR A 32 2.00 3.85 34.75
CA THR A 32 1.17 2.94 33.97
C THR A 32 0.62 3.66 32.74
N MET A 33 0.84 3.08 31.57
CA MET A 33 0.34 3.58 30.29
C MET A 33 -1.19 3.57 30.26
N GLY A 34 -1.80 4.64 29.77
CA GLY A 34 -3.25 4.80 29.68
C GLY A 34 -4.00 4.91 31.02
N TYR A 35 -3.30 5.03 32.16
CA TYR A 35 -3.96 5.17 33.47
C TYR A 35 -4.52 6.58 33.67
N LYS A 36 -5.80 6.65 34.04
CA LYS A 36 -6.51 7.88 34.37
C LYS A 36 -6.65 8.02 35.89
N SER A 37 -6.12 9.12 36.42
CA SER A 37 -6.10 9.42 37.86
C SER A 37 -7.51 9.44 38.42
N SER A 38 -7.67 8.92 39.63
CA SER A 38 -8.95 8.93 40.35
C SER A 38 -8.95 10.01 41.44
N ARG A 39 -10.11 10.60 41.70
CA ARG A 39 -10.30 11.56 42.79
C ARG A 39 -11.47 11.13 43.67
N ALA A 40 -11.25 11.15 44.99
CA ALA A 40 -12.34 10.97 45.95
C ALA A 40 -13.09 12.30 46.13
N GLU A 41 -14.39 12.30 45.85
CA GLU A 41 -15.27 13.43 46.11
C GLU A 41 -15.92 13.27 47.47
N PHE A 42 -15.82 14.30 48.31
CA PHE A 42 -16.32 14.29 49.67
C PHE A 42 -17.62 15.10 49.76
N SER A 43 -18.57 14.59 50.54
CA SER A 43 -19.82 15.28 50.84
C SER A 43 -20.08 15.25 52.34
N ASP A 44 -20.70 16.32 52.85
CA ASP A 44 -21.08 16.38 54.26
C ASP A 44 -22.23 15.41 54.55
N MET A 45 -22.29 14.92 55.79
CA MET A 45 -23.42 14.14 56.27
C MET A 45 -24.33 15.05 57.07
N PHE A 46 -25.46 15.44 56.48
CA PHE A 46 -26.49 16.25 57.16
C PHE A 46 -27.82 15.50 57.28
N TYR A 47 -28.36 15.44 58.51
CA TYR A 47 -29.67 14.88 58.83
C TYR A 47 -30.30 15.73 59.94
N GLY A 48 -31.13 16.74 59.62
CA GLY A 48 -31.87 17.52 60.61
C GLY A 48 -32.23 18.97 60.23
N ALA A 49 -32.85 19.69 61.16
CA ALA A 49 -33.16 21.12 61.00
C ALA A 49 -31.88 21.99 60.99
N GLN A 50 -31.95 23.17 60.36
CA GLN A 50 -30.85 24.14 60.09
C GLN A 50 -30.04 24.61 61.32
N SER A 51 -30.42 24.20 62.54
CA SER A 51 -29.82 24.56 63.82
C SER A 51 -29.01 23.43 64.50
N THR A 52 -28.79 22.29 63.82
CA THR A 52 -28.03 21.15 64.36
C THR A 52 -26.61 21.10 63.76
N PRO A 53 -25.54 20.87 64.56
CA PRO A 53 -24.19 20.63 64.04
C PRO A 53 -24.16 19.46 63.04
N GLY A 54 -23.35 19.57 61.98
CA GLY A 54 -23.19 18.52 60.96
C GLY A 54 -22.69 17.18 61.54
N ASN A 55 -23.08 16.06 60.92
CA ASN A 55 -22.82 14.70 61.42
C ASN A 55 -21.56 14.05 60.81
N GLY A 56 -20.68 14.84 60.18
CA GLY A 56 -19.38 14.39 59.67
C GLY A 56 -19.29 14.44 58.15
N VAL A 57 -18.43 13.58 57.58
CA VAL A 57 -18.12 13.55 56.14
C VAL A 57 -18.16 12.12 55.61
N ARG A 58 -18.54 11.94 54.35
CA ARG A 58 -18.41 10.68 53.62
C ARG A 58 -17.76 10.90 52.25
N VAL A 59 -17.20 9.83 51.68
CA VAL A 59 -16.89 9.80 50.24
C VAL A 59 -18.20 9.59 49.51
N ASP A 60 -18.56 10.52 48.63
CA ASP A 60 -19.78 10.47 47.83
C ASP A 60 -19.56 9.63 46.57
N SER A 61 -18.43 9.83 45.90
CA SER A 61 -18.02 9.06 44.73
C SER A 61 -16.50 9.09 44.54
N ILE A 62 -16.01 8.17 43.71
CA ILE A 62 -14.64 8.19 43.18
C ILE A 62 -14.78 8.39 41.67
N THR A 63 -14.38 9.56 41.17
CA THR A 63 -14.44 9.90 39.75
C THR A 63 -13.07 9.73 39.11
N GLN A 64 -13.03 9.56 37.79
CA GLN A 64 -11.78 9.51 37.03
C GLN A 64 -11.58 10.79 36.24
N ASP A 65 -10.35 11.28 36.23
CA ASP A 65 -9.96 12.38 35.38
C ASP A 65 -9.49 11.83 34.04
N PHE A 66 -10.28 12.05 32.98
CA PHE A 66 -10.00 11.60 31.62
C PHE A 66 -9.17 12.59 30.79
N THR A 67 -8.64 13.65 31.41
CA THR A 67 -7.66 14.53 30.76
C THR A 67 -6.47 13.73 30.22
N ASN A 68 -5.86 14.26 29.16
CA ASN A 68 -4.72 13.63 28.51
C ASN A 68 -3.50 13.63 29.43
N GLY A 69 -2.81 12.49 29.47
CA GLY A 69 -1.50 12.38 30.10
C GLY A 69 -0.38 12.86 29.19
N THR A 70 0.87 12.60 29.61
CA THR A 70 2.02 12.90 28.76
C THR A 70 2.13 11.86 27.64
N ILE A 71 2.16 12.30 26.39
CA ILE A 71 2.42 11.44 25.24
C ILE A 71 3.93 11.38 25.01
N THR A 72 4.49 10.18 24.95
CA THR A 72 5.93 9.97 24.71
C THR A 72 6.13 9.03 23.53
N ASP A 73 7.03 9.38 22.63
CA ASP A 73 7.39 8.55 21.49
C ASP A 73 8.15 7.30 21.96
N THR A 74 7.71 6.13 21.48
CA THR A 74 8.35 4.83 21.74
C THR A 74 9.13 4.32 20.52
N GLY A 75 8.81 4.83 19.33
CA GLY A 75 9.41 4.40 18.06
C GLY A 75 8.95 3.02 17.58
N ARG A 76 7.91 2.44 18.19
CA ARG A 76 7.30 1.18 17.75
C ARG A 76 6.03 1.45 16.95
N ASP A 77 5.99 0.95 15.72
CA ASP A 77 4.90 1.13 14.76
C ASP A 77 3.47 0.93 15.31
N LEU A 78 3.27 -0.09 16.15
CA LEU A 78 1.96 -0.45 16.70
C LEU A 78 1.65 0.20 18.06
N ASP A 79 2.55 1.01 18.60
CA ASP A 79 2.26 1.82 19.78
C ASP A 79 1.53 3.08 19.33
N MET A 80 0.32 3.31 19.86
CA MET A 80 -0.53 4.42 19.45
C MET A 80 -1.03 5.19 20.67
N ALA A 81 -1.07 6.52 20.56
CA ALA A 81 -1.62 7.40 21.56
C ALA A 81 -2.77 8.21 20.97
N ILE A 82 -3.83 8.43 21.76
CA ILE A 82 -4.93 9.32 21.38
C ILE A 82 -4.63 10.70 21.96
N ASP A 83 -4.44 11.70 21.10
CA ASP A 83 -4.37 13.10 21.50
C ASP A 83 -5.76 13.74 21.39
N GLY A 84 -6.34 14.12 22.53
CA GLY A 84 -7.74 14.52 22.68
C GLY A 84 -8.68 13.42 23.16
N ASP A 85 -9.96 13.57 22.78
CA ASP A 85 -11.05 12.74 23.29
C ASP A 85 -11.28 11.46 22.48
N GLY A 86 -11.48 10.35 23.18
CA GLY A 86 -11.91 9.07 22.60
C GLY A 86 -11.17 7.87 23.18
N PHE A 87 -11.64 6.67 22.89
CA PHE A 87 -11.04 5.42 23.35
C PHE A 87 -10.80 4.51 22.15
N PHE A 88 -9.76 3.67 22.22
CA PHE A 88 -9.62 2.54 21.33
C PHE A 88 -10.72 1.53 21.61
N ILE A 89 -11.28 0.95 20.56
CA ILE A 89 -12.31 -0.09 20.63
C ILE A 89 -11.63 -1.44 20.46
N LEU A 90 -11.85 -2.35 21.40
CA LEU A 90 -11.33 -3.70 21.40
C LEU A 90 -12.49 -4.70 21.46
N GLU A 91 -12.36 -5.83 20.79
CA GLU A 91 -13.29 -6.95 20.95
C GLU A 91 -13.04 -7.65 22.29
N ASP A 92 -14.10 -7.90 23.06
CA ASP A 92 -13.99 -8.66 24.31
C ASP A 92 -13.79 -10.15 24.02
N ARG A 93 -12.59 -10.67 24.29
CA ARG A 93 -12.33 -12.11 24.14
C ARG A 93 -13.18 -12.99 25.06
N THR A 94 -13.70 -12.43 26.16
CA THR A 94 -14.57 -13.19 27.08
C THR A 94 -16.01 -13.29 26.58
N GLY A 95 -16.40 -12.46 25.61
CA GLY A 95 -17.75 -12.36 25.07
C GLY A 95 -18.78 -11.86 26.10
N LYS A 96 -18.34 -11.27 27.22
CA LYS A 96 -19.22 -10.71 28.24
C LYS A 96 -19.78 -9.36 27.80
N TYR A 97 -18.95 -8.57 27.12
CA TYR A 97 -19.30 -7.29 26.51
C TYR A 97 -19.16 -7.39 24.99
N GLU A 98 -19.88 -6.55 24.25
CA GLU A 98 -19.71 -6.47 22.79
C GLU A 98 -18.32 -5.91 22.45
N ASN A 99 -17.95 -4.81 23.11
CA ASN A 99 -16.64 -4.18 22.98
C ASN A 99 -16.12 -3.73 24.35
N VAL A 100 -14.79 -3.66 24.45
CA VAL A 100 -14.03 -3.11 25.56
C VAL A 100 -13.27 -1.88 25.09
N TYR A 101 -13.17 -0.86 25.93
CA TYR A 101 -12.62 0.43 25.58
C TYR A 101 -11.35 0.70 26.37
N THR A 102 -10.30 1.21 25.74
CA THR A 102 -9.05 1.53 26.45
C THR A 102 -8.40 2.81 25.93
N ARG A 103 -7.61 3.44 26.80
CA ARG A 103 -6.65 4.50 26.44
C ARG A 103 -5.23 3.95 26.24
N ASN A 104 -4.97 2.71 26.65
CA ASN A 104 -3.68 2.09 26.46
C ASN A 104 -3.55 1.58 25.02
N GLY A 105 -2.73 2.27 24.22
CA GLY A 105 -2.48 1.87 22.83
C GLY A 105 -1.19 1.08 22.62
N SER A 106 -0.68 0.37 23.64
CA SER A 106 0.39 -0.62 23.45
C SER A 106 -0.19 -1.88 22.79
N PHE A 107 -0.12 -1.93 21.46
CA PHE A 107 -0.59 -3.07 20.68
C PHE A 107 0.56 -3.96 20.17
N LYS A 108 0.20 -5.15 19.71
CA LYS A 108 1.08 -6.12 19.06
C LYS A 108 0.34 -6.85 17.95
N LEU A 109 1.08 -7.36 16.99
CA LEU A 109 0.57 -8.28 15.98
C LEU A 109 0.53 -9.69 16.58
N ASP A 110 -0.60 -10.38 16.45
CA ASP A 110 -0.68 -11.79 16.80
C ASP A 110 -0.22 -12.71 15.64
N LYS A 111 -0.19 -14.02 15.88
CA LYS A 111 0.23 -15.01 14.88
C LYS A 111 -0.72 -15.14 13.69
N ASP A 112 -1.96 -14.67 13.84
CA ASP A 112 -3.01 -14.78 12.84
C ASP A 112 -3.16 -13.45 12.06
N GLY A 113 -2.28 -12.47 12.28
CA GLY A 113 -2.30 -11.19 11.57
C GLY A 113 -3.14 -10.09 12.24
N TYR A 114 -3.79 -10.36 13.38
CA TYR A 114 -4.63 -9.37 14.04
C TYR A 114 -3.82 -8.44 14.94
N VAL A 115 -4.20 -7.15 14.93
CA VAL A 115 -3.72 -6.19 15.91
C VAL A 115 -4.42 -6.48 17.24
N THR A 116 -3.66 -6.79 18.28
CA THR A 116 -4.17 -7.14 19.60
C THR A 116 -3.53 -6.31 20.70
N SER A 117 -4.28 -6.10 21.78
CA SER A 117 -3.73 -5.61 23.05
C SER A 117 -2.80 -6.65 23.70
N GLN A 118 -2.10 -6.25 24.76
CA GLN A 118 -1.26 -7.18 25.53
C GLN A 118 -2.05 -8.35 26.14
N GLU A 119 -3.34 -8.14 26.41
CA GLU A 119 -4.29 -9.12 26.95
C GLU A 119 -4.88 -10.05 25.87
N GLY A 120 -4.65 -9.75 24.59
CA GLY A 120 -5.12 -10.51 23.44
C GLY A 120 -6.51 -10.12 22.93
N ASN A 121 -7.09 -9.01 23.42
CA ASN A 121 -8.30 -8.42 22.83
C ASN A 121 -7.94 -7.76 21.50
N LYS A 122 -8.72 -8.03 20.44
CA LYS A 122 -8.45 -7.55 19.07
C LYS A 122 -8.90 -6.12 18.88
N VAL A 123 -8.06 -5.29 18.25
CA VAL A 123 -8.39 -3.88 17.94
C VAL A 123 -9.41 -3.83 16.82
N GLN A 124 -10.46 -3.04 17.02
CA GLN A 124 -11.53 -2.86 16.05
C GLN A 124 -11.30 -1.60 15.20
N GLY A 125 -11.68 -1.69 13.94
CA GLY A 125 -11.64 -0.59 12.98
C GLY A 125 -12.54 -0.87 11.79
N TYR A 126 -12.44 0.01 10.81
CA TYR A 126 -13.12 -0.10 9.53
C TYR A 126 -12.15 -0.66 8.51
N LEU A 127 -12.36 -1.88 8.03
CA LEU A 127 -11.50 -2.49 7.02
C LEU A 127 -11.65 -1.81 5.67
N LEU A 128 -10.62 -1.91 4.82
CA LEU A 128 -10.68 -1.45 3.45
C LEU A 128 -11.76 -2.23 2.67
N ASN A 129 -12.64 -1.53 1.95
CA ASN A 129 -13.60 -2.17 1.06
C ASN A 129 -12.93 -2.42 -0.31
N PRO A 130 -12.64 -3.68 -0.70
CA PRO A 130 -11.90 -3.97 -1.92
C PRO A 130 -12.68 -3.67 -3.20
N ALA A 131 -14.01 -3.59 -3.15
CA ALA A 131 -14.85 -3.34 -4.32
C ALA A 131 -14.94 -1.84 -4.70
N LEU A 132 -14.78 -0.95 -3.72
CA LEU A 132 -14.91 0.50 -3.90
C LEU A 132 -13.59 1.25 -3.77
N SER A 133 -12.59 0.64 -3.13
CA SER A 133 -11.28 1.25 -2.93
C SER A 133 -10.45 1.17 -4.18
N THR A 134 -9.73 2.26 -4.45
CA THR A 134 -8.59 2.25 -5.36
C THR A 134 -7.34 2.51 -4.54
N GLU A 135 -6.17 2.14 -5.06
CA GLU A 135 -4.88 2.38 -4.38
C GLU A 135 -4.65 3.86 -4.03
N ARG A 136 -5.25 4.77 -4.82
CA ARG A 136 -5.14 6.21 -4.62
C ARG A 136 -6.23 6.79 -3.73
N ASN A 137 -7.35 6.09 -3.55
CA ASN A 137 -8.47 6.56 -2.77
C ASN A 137 -9.09 5.38 -1.99
N PRO A 138 -8.64 5.16 -0.74
CA PRO A 138 -9.19 4.09 0.09
C PRO A 138 -10.60 4.44 0.54
N VAL A 139 -11.51 3.47 0.41
CA VAL A 139 -12.87 3.53 0.92
C VAL A 139 -13.00 2.44 1.99
N PHE A 140 -13.20 2.85 3.23
CA PHE A 140 -13.36 1.90 4.33
C PHE A 140 -14.83 1.46 4.47
N GLU A 141 -15.04 0.27 5.00
CA GLU A 141 -16.35 -0.22 5.40
C GLU A 141 -16.98 0.68 6.48
N THR A 142 -18.29 0.57 6.65
CA THR A 142 -19.03 1.32 7.69
C THR A 142 -19.24 0.50 8.95
N THR A 143 -18.90 -0.78 8.92
CA THR A 143 -19.02 -1.72 10.04
C THR A 143 -17.69 -1.90 10.73
N LEU A 144 -17.70 -1.99 12.06
CA LEU A 144 -16.51 -2.34 12.83
C LEU A 144 -16.19 -3.82 12.68
N SER A 145 -14.91 -4.10 12.49
CA SER A 145 -14.34 -5.43 12.44
C SER A 145 -12.91 -5.44 12.98
N SER A 146 -12.44 -6.63 13.35
CA SER A 146 -11.07 -6.83 13.83
C SER A 146 -10.07 -6.49 12.74
N ILE A 147 -9.07 -5.67 13.07
CA ILE A 147 -8.04 -5.23 12.12
C ILE A 147 -7.07 -6.39 11.86
N ASP A 148 -7.11 -6.93 10.65
CA ASP A 148 -6.19 -7.94 10.12
C ASP A 148 -5.18 -7.27 9.17
N LEU A 149 -3.89 -7.39 9.48
CA LEU A 149 -2.80 -6.82 8.68
C LEU A 149 -2.16 -7.83 7.72
N ASP A 150 -2.53 -9.10 7.82
CA ASP A 150 -1.92 -10.21 7.06
C ASP A 150 -2.78 -10.61 5.86
N GLU A 151 -4.06 -10.21 5.80
CA GLU A 151 -4.97 -10.61 4.72
C GLU A 151 -4.77 -9.85 3.39
N LEU A 152 -4.32 -8.58 3.43
CA LEU A 152 -4.47 -7.67 2.28
C LEU A 152 -3.41 -7.78 1.16
N ASN A 153 -2.29 -8.50 1.35
CA ASN A 153 -1.23 -8.60 0.34
C ASN A 153 -0.75 -10.03 0.06
N LYS A 154 -1.62 -11.02 0.32
CA LYS A 154 -1.36 -12.44 0.01
C LYS A 154 -1.77 -12.84 -1.39
N THR A 155 -2.47 -11.99 -2.13
CA THR A 155 -2.80 -12.26 -3.53
C THR A 155 -1.92 -11.39 -4.43
N PRO A 156 -1.03 -11.99 -5.22
CA PRO A 156 -0.28 -11.27 -6.23
C PRO A 156 -1.23 -10.68 -7.26
N LYS A 157 -0.76 -9.66 -7.98
CA LYS A 157 -1.49 -9.10 -9.11
C LYS A 157 -0.61 -9.19 -10.34
N SER A 158 -1.13 -9.81 -11.38
CA SER A 158 -0.52 -9.78 -12.71
C SER A 158 -0.43 -8.35 -13.21
N THR A 159 0.62 -8.05 -13.97
CA THR A 159 0.72 -6.78 -14.69
C THR A 159 -0.32 -6.78 -15.80
N ASP A 160 -1.30 -5.87 -15.72
CA ASP A 160 -2.33 -5.68 -16.73
C ASP A 160 -2.19 -4.32 -17.45
N GLU A 161 -1.42 -3.37 -16.90
CA GLU A 161 -1.17 -2.07 -17.52
C GLU A 161 0.30 -1.67 -17.45
N MET A 162 0.82 -1.13 -18.55
CA MET A 162 2.15 -0.52 -18.64
C MET A 162 2.12 0.83 -19.34
N ASN A 163 2.90 1.80 -18.85
CA ASN A 163 3.02 3.13 -19.47
C ASN A 163 4.48 3.41 -19.83
N TYR A 164 4.71 3.85 -21.07
CA TYR A 164 6.02 4.24 -21.59
C TYR A 164 6.10 5.77 -21.76
N ASP A 165 6.91 6.40 -20.90
CA ASP A 165 7.27 7.81 -20.99
C ASP A 165 8.75 7.92 -21.36
N ILE A 166 9.02 7.96 -22.67
CA ILE A 166 10.37 7.94 -23.24
C ILE A 166 10.46 9.01 -24.33
N ASN A 167 11.56 9.76 -24.33
CA ASN A 167 11.99 10.51 -25.50
C ASN A 167 13.03 9.70 -26.29
N VAL A 168 12.69 9.32 -27.51
CA VAL A 168 13.65 8.76 -28.48
C VAL A 168 14.32 9.88 -29.28
N ASP A 169 15.56 9.67 -29.75
CA ASP A 169 16.32 10.72 -30.44
C ASP A 169 15.74 11.04 -31.83
N GLY A 170 15.30 12.28 -32.02
CA GLY A 170 14.85 12.80 -33.31
C GLY A 170 15.96 12.93 -34.35
N GLU A 171 17.20 13.18 -33.92
CA GLU A 171 18.33 13.39 -34.81
C GLU A 171 18.71 12.05 -35.43
N GLU A 172 19.32 11.12 -34.69
CA GLU A 172 19.83 9.78 -35.09
C GLU A 172 19.98 9.59 -36.63
N ASN A 173 19.93 8.42 -37.26
CA ASN A 173 19.73 8.40 -38.73
C ASN A 173 18.97 7.14 -39.08
N ASN A 174 19.70 6.04 -39.08
CA ASN A 174 19.22 4.68 -39.25
C ASN A 174 19.94 3.80 -38.24
N ASN A 175 19.33 2.68 -37.90
CA ASN A 175 19.97 1.65 -37.11
C ASN A 175 21.34 1.22 -37.70
N VAL A 176 22.28 0.81 -36.85
CA VAL A 176 23.63 0.40 -37.26
C VAL A 176 23.95 -1.04 -36.87
N ASP A 177 24.84 -1.67 -37.62
CA ASP A 177 25.37 -3.00 -37.30
C ASP A 177 26.56 -2.98 -36.30
N ALA A 178 27.11 -4.15 -35.99
CA ALA A 178 28.30 -4.33 -35.13
C ALA A 178 29.53 -3.53 -35.55
N THR A 179 29.60 -3.14 -36.82
CA THR A 179 30.71 -2.43 -37.44
C THR A 179 30.44 -0.93 -37.60
N GLN A 180 29.33 -0.44 -37.05
CA GLN A 180 28.83 0.94 -37.20
C GLN A 180 28.46 1.30 -38.64
N THR A 181 28.16 0.29 -39.46
CA THR A 181 27.63 0.49 -40.80
C THR A 181 26.13 0.69 -40.68
N PRO A 182 25.55 1.78 -41.25
CA PRO A 182 24.11 1.96 -41.27
C PRO A 182 23.43 0.79 -41.98
N ILE A 183 22.48 0.16 -41.30
CA ILE A 183 21.57 -0.81 -41.89
C ILE A 183 20.46 0.03 -42.54
N ALA A 184 20.62 0.27 -43.84
CA ALA A 184 19.59 0.94 -44.62
C ALA A 184 18.34 0.04 -44.65
N GLY A 185 17.26 0.50 -44.01
CA GLY A 185 15.98 -0.21 -43.98
C GLY A 185 16.05 -1.51 -43.16
N ILE A 186 15.38 -1.52 -42.01
CA ILE A 186 15.02 -2.78 -41.34
C ILE A 186 13.92 -3.43 -42.21
N GLU A 187 14.31 -4.08 -43.30
CA GLU A 187 13.43 -4.56 -44.38
C GLU A 187 12.94 -5.99 -44.17
N ASN A 188 11.77 -6.30 -44.75
CA ASN A 188 11.24 -7.66 -44.89
C ASN A 188 11.81 -8.36 -46.14
N SER A 189 13.13 -8.29 -46.34
CA SER A 189 13.78 -8.84 -47.54
C SER A 189 14.65 -10.04 -47.18
N VAL A 190 14.39 -11.19 -47.82
CA VAL A 190 15.19 -12.41 -47.68
C VAL A 190 16.59 -12.13 -48.24
N GLY A 191 17.62 -12.15 -47.39
CA GLY A 191 19.00 -11.83 -47.77
C GLY A 191 19.37 -10.34 -47.78
N GLY A 192 18.54 -9.47 -47.18
CA GLY A 192 18.77 -8.02 -47.06
C GLY A 192 19.76 -7.58 -45.98
N ASP A 193 20.37 -8.50 -45.23
CA ASP A 193 21.50 -8.19 -44.37
C ASP A 193 22.82 -8.36 -45.15
N THR A 194 23.44 -7.25 -45.56
CA THR A 194 24.75 -7.29 -46.21
C THR A 194 25.86 -7.88 -45.32
N ALA A 195 25.64 -8.00 -44.00
CA ALA A 195 26.58 -8.59 -43.05
C ALA A 195 26.46 -10.12 -42.90
N LEU A 196 25.32 -10.73 -43.25
CA LEU A 196 25.04 -12.16 -43.13
C LEU A 196 24.42 -12.73 -44.42
N ALA A 197 25.21 -12.74 -45.50
CA ALA A 197 24.81 -13.40 -46.75
C ALA A 197 24.52 -14.89 -46.52
N GLY A 198 23.25 -15.30 -46.65
CA GLY A 198 22.83 -16.72 -46.60
C GLY A 198 21.67 -17.06 -45.65
N SER A 199 21.10 -16.09 -44.93
CA SER A 199 19.92 -16.30 -44.08
C SER A 199 18.63 -16.45 -44.91
N ALA A 200 17.74 -17.36 -44.47
CA ALA A 200 16.42 -17.57 -45.05
C ALA A 200 15.33 -16.66 -44.45
N LEU A 201 15.66 -15.91 -43.39
CA LEU A 201 14.74 -15.04 -42.65
C LEU A 201 15.02 -13.56 -42.96
N SER A 202 13.97 -12.76 -42.98
CA SER A 202 14.01 -11.31 -43.07
C SER A 202 14.45 -10.66 -41.76
N ASN A 203 14.80 -9.37 -41.79
CA ASN A 203 15.21 -8.66 -40.57
C ASN A 203 14.05 -8.50 -39.57
N ILE A 204 12.81 -8.38 -40.05
CA ILE A 204 11.61 -8.34 -39.20
C ILE A 204 11.34 -9.71 -38.60
N GLU A 205 11.47 -10.79 -39.38
CA GLU A 205 11.34 -12.17 -38.88
C GLU A 205 12.41 -12.47 -37.79
N LYS A 206 13.64 -12.01 -37.96
CA LYS A 206 14.71 -12.13 -36.93
C LYS A 206 14.42 -11.36 -35.65
N LEU A 207 13.71 -10.24 -35.74
CA LEU A 207 13.29 -9.47 -34.56
C LEU A 207 12.10 -10.13 -33.85
N VAL A 208 11.25 -10.87 -34.55
CA VAL A 208 10.14 -11.63 -33.95
C VAL A 208 10.60 -13.00 -33.43
N ALA A 209 11.60 -13.61 -34.07
CA ALA A 209 12.16 -14.92 -33.75
C ALA A 209 13.64 -14.86 -33.31
N PRO A 210 14.00 -14.08 -32.27
CA PRO A 210 15.40 -13.87 -31.88
C PRO A 210 16.13 -15.16 -31.46
N GLU A 211 15.39 -16.21 -31.10
CA GLU A 211 15.93 -17.52 -30.74
C GLU A 211 16.34 -18.39 -31.93
N THR A 212 15.80 -18.12 -33.13
CA THR A 212 16.12 -18.88 -34.35
C THR A 212 17.34 -18.29 -35.07
N GLU A 213 17.31 -16.99 -35.34
CA GLU A 213 18.45 -16.24 -35.88
C GLU A 213 18.49 -14.83 -35.31
N VAL A 214 19.68 -14.41 -34.85
CA VAL A 214 19.88 -13.09 -34.24
C VAL A 214 19.87 -12.01 -35.32
N TYR A 215 19.11 -10.94 -35.10
CA TYR A 215 19.17 -9.73 -35.92
C TYR A 215 20.56 -9.09 -35.83
N GLY A 216 21.19 -8.78 -36.97
CA GLY A 216 22.57 -8.27 -37.05
C GLY A 216 22.76 -6.81 -36.62
N GLY A 217 21.66 -6.05 -36.44
CA GLY A 217 21.68 -4.67 -35.98
C GLY A 217 21.71 -4.53 -34.45
N TYR A 218 22.29 -3.43 -33.97
CA TYR A 218 22.32 -3.10 -32.55
C TYR A 218 21.13 -2.21 -32.18
N PRO A 219 20.42 -2.46 -31.07
CA PRO A 219 19.35 -1.57 -30.63
C PRO A 219 19.91 -0.17 -30.34
N ASP A 220 19.27 0.85 -30.90
CA ASP A 220 19.66 2.26 -30.71
C ASP A 220 19.38 2.71 -29.27
N PHE A 221 18.30 2.19 -28.68
CA PHE A 221 17.99 2.36 -27.27
C PHE A 221 17.34 1.08 -26.73
N SER A 222 17.68 0.68 -25.51
CA SER A 222 17.09 -0.48 -24.85
C SER A 222 16.76 -0.15 -23.41
N THR A 223 15.63 -0.66 -22.93
CA THR A 223 15.20 -0.56 -21.54
C THR A 223 14.56 -1.88 -21.12
N ASN A 224 14.59 -2.20 -19.84
CA ASN A 224 13.90 -3.36 -19.31
C ASN A 224 13.05 -2.97 -18.10
N LYS A 225 12.03 -3.80 -17.84
CA LYS A 225 11.15 -3.67 -16.68
C LYS A 225 10.74 -5.04 -16.19
N ILE A 226 10.71 -5.21 -14.87
CA ILE A 226 10.12 -6.41 -14.27
C ILE A 226 8.60 -6.29 -14.30
N VAL A 227 7.96 -7.33 -14.81
CA VAL A 227 6.51 -7.54 -14.83
C VAL A 227 6.18 -8.80 -14.05
N TYR A 228 4.91 -8.91 -13.67
CA TYR A 228 4.41 -9.95 -12.79
C TYR A 228 3.30 -10.75 -13.47
N ASP A 229 3.24 -12.04 -13.20
CA ASP A 229 2.15 -12.92 -13.63
C ASP A 229 1.02 -13.02 -12.59
N THR A 230 0.01 -13.85 -12.89
CA THR A 230 -1.16 -14.10 -12.01
C THR A 230 -0.82 -14.83 -10.71
N LEU A 231 0.34 -15.46 -10.62
CA LEU A 231 0.80 -16.23 -9.47
C LEU A 231 1.93 -15.49 -8.70
N GLY A 232 2.35 -14.32 -9.17
CA GLY A 232 3.38 -13.47 -8.58
C GLY A 232 4.81 -13.78 -9.03
N GLY A 233 4.99 -14.59 -10.08
CA GLY A 233 6.27 -14.80 -10.76
C GLY A 233 6.80 -13.51 -11.39
N GLU A 234 8.12 -13.34 -11.37
CA GLU A 234 8.80 -12.18 -11.96
C GLU A 234 9.34 -12.52 -13.34
N HIS A 235 8.92 -11.75 -14.34
CA HIS A 235 9.46 -11.82 -15.70
C HIS A 235 10.12 -10.49 -16.05
N ARG A 236 11.17 -10.51 -16.87
CA ARG A 236 11.78 -9.30 -17.42
C ARG A 236 11.26 -9.05 -18.82
N LEU A 237 10.52 -7.95 -18.97
CA LEU A 237 10.17 -7.41 -20.28
C LEU A 237 11.29 -6.48 -20.75
N THR A 238 11.98 -6.88 -21.81
CA THR A 238 13.02 -6.07 -22.46
C THR A 238 12.43 -5.42 -23.71
N THR A 239 12.61 -4.10 -23.83
CA THR A 239 12.19 -3.32 -25.00
C THR A 239 13.41 -2.77 -25.71
N ASN A 240 13.57 -3.14 -26.97
CA ASN A 240 14.63 -2.68 -27.86
C ASN A 240 14.03 -1.77 -28.94
N PHE A 241 14.56 -0.56 -29.07
CA PHE A 241 14.14 0.43 -30.05
C PHE A 241 15.18 0.52 -31.17
N TYR A 242 14.70 0.41 -32.40
CA TYR A 242 15.49 0.50 -33.62
C TYR A 242 14.92 1.60 -34.51
N LYS A 243 15.72 2.59 -34.87
CA LYS A 243 15.32 3.63 -35.83
C LYS A 243 15.30 3.03 -37.22
N ARG A 244 14.15 3.05 -37.87
CA ARG A 244 14.02 2.52 -39.23
C ARG A 244 14.37 3.56 -40.27
N ASP A 245 13.50 4.58 -40.40
CA ASP A 245 13.59 5.57 -41.48
C ASP A 245 12.70 6.79 -41.21
N VAL A 246 12.93 7.87 -41.95
CA VAL A 246 12.08 9.06 -42.01
C VAL A 246 11.26 9.02 -43.30
N VAL A 247 9.95 8.82 -43.18
CA VAL A 247 9.01 8.80 -44.30
C VAL A 247 8.49 10.21 -44.57
N THR A 248 8.68 10.68 -45.80
CA THR A 248 8.25 11.98 -46.30
C THR A 248 6.78 11.98 -46.66
N GLU A 249 6.19 13.18 -46.72
CA GLU A 249 4.81 13.36 -47.17
C GLU A 249 4.54 12.75 -48.55
N ALA A 250 5.51 12.80 -49.47
CA ALA A 250 5.34 12.22 -50.80
C ALA A 250 5.18 10.70 -50.76
N ASN A 251 5.80 10.06 -49.77
CA ASN A 251 5.92 8.61 -49.67
C ASN A 251 4.94 8.00 -48.66
N SER A 252 4.33 8.78 -47.77
CA SER A 252 3.48 8.26 -46.69
C SER A 252 2.21 7.50 -47.14
N ASP A 253 1.81 7.64 -48.40
CA ASP A 253 0.64 7.01 -49.03
C ASP A 253 1.03 6.06 -50.19
N LEU A 254 2.26 5.54 -50.16
CA LEU A 254 2.68 4.50 -51.09
C LEU A 254 2.10 3.15 -50.63
N THR A 255 1.34 2.51 -51.52
CA THR A 255 0.89 1.12 -51.35
C THR A 255 1.75 0.21 -52.21
N TYR A 256 2.28 -0.85 -51.62
CA TYR A 256 3.11 -1.83 -52.32
C TYR A 256 2.23 -2.87 -53.04
N ASP A 257 2.50 -3.14 -54.31
CA ASP A 257 1.86 -4.21 -55.07
C ASP A 257 2.82 -5.40 -55.24
N PRO A 258 2.60 -6.52 -54.52
CA PRO A 258 3.50 -7.68 -54.55
C PRO A 258 3.50 -8.43 -55.89
N LEU A 259 2.51 -8.20 -56.77
CA LEU A 259 2.43 -8.86 -58.08
C LEU A 259 3.26 -8.14 -59.14
N THR A 260 3.48 -6.84 -58.97
CA THR A 260 4.19 -6.00 -59.92
C THR A 260 5.53 -5.49 -59.40
N ASP A 261 5.84 -5.68 -58.11
CA ASP A 261 7.02 -5.16 -57.43
C ASP A 261 7.15 -3.64 -57.61
N THR A 262 5.99 -2.94 -57.52
CA THR A 262 5.93 -1.48 -57.66
C THR A 262 5.14 -0.85 -56.53
N TYR A 263 5.56 0.37 -56.16
CA TYR A 263 4.77 1.23 -55.29
C TYR A 263 3.82 2.09 -56.11
N THR A 264 2.56 2.06 -55.75
CA THR A 264 1.54 2.96 -56.30
C THR A 264 1.26 4.07 -55.31
N GLN A 265 1.39 5.32 -55.75
CA GLN A 265 1.00 6.48 -54.96
C GLN A 265 -0.53 6.61 -55.01
N GLY A 266 -1.17 6.68 -53.85
CA GLY A 266 -2.58 7.04 -53.77
C GLY A 266 -2.83 8.45 -54.34
N ALA A 267 -4.10 8.81 -54.55
CA ALA A 267 -4.45 10.09 -55.16
C ALA A 267 -3.89 11.25 -54.33
N ALA A 268 -2.94 11.99 -54.92
CA ALA A 268 -2.24 13.08 -54.25
C ALA A 268 -3.20 14.08 -53.58
N GLY A 269 -3.06 14.26 -52.26
CA GLY A 269 -3.60 15.42 -51.55
C GLY A 269 -4.60 15.18 -50.41
N THR A 270 -4.82 13.95 -49.94
CA THR A 270 -5.71 13.75 -48.77
C THR A 270 -5.10 12.75 -47.76
N GLY A 271 -4.38 13.24 -46.75
CA GLY A 271 -3.92 12.42 -45.60
C GLY A 271 -2.41 12.18 -45.47
N ASN A 272 -1.60 12.66 -46.42
CA ASN A 272 -0.15 12.45 -46.38
C ASN A 272 0.52 13.21 -45.23
N THR A 273 1.33 12.53 -44.43
CA THR A 273 2.00 13.10 -43.26
C THR A 273 3.45 12.64 -43.23
N LYS A 274 4.41 13.57 -43.05
CA LYS A 274 5.80 13.21 -42.77
C LYS A 274 5.88 12.62 -41.37
N TYR A 275 6.49 11.44 -41.25
CA TYR A 275 6.72 10.82 -39.95
C TYR A 275 8.06 10.12 -39.88
N THR A 276 8.63 10.04 -38.68
CA THR A 276 9.74 9.13 -38.40
C THR A 276 9.19 7.82 -37.88
N SER A 277 9.78 6.71 -38.31
CA SER A 277 9.38 5.39 -37.89
C SER A 277 10.45 4.71 -37.02
N TRP A 278 9.99 4.21 -35.88
CA TRP A 278 10.76 3.40 -34.94
C TRP A 278 10.13 2.02 -34.83
N LEU A 279 10.96 0.98 -34.77
CA LEU A 279 10.53 -0.36 -34.41
C LEU A 279 10.87 -0.60 -32.94
N ALA A 280 9.87 -0.97 -32.16
CA ALA A 280 10.02 -1.37 -30.77
C ALA A 280 9.78 -2.88 -30.68
N GLN A 281 10.84 -3.63 -30.40
CA GLN A 281 10.81 -5.07 -30.13
C GLN A 281 10.67 -5.30 -28.63
N TYR A 282 9.74 -6.15 -28.24
CA TYR A 282 9.50 -6.58 -26.88
C TYR A 282 9.82 -8.06 -26.78
N THR A 283 10.57 -8.45 -25.77
CA THR A 283 10.86 -9.86 -25.44
C THR A 283 10.64 -10.07 -23.96
N MET A 284 10.00 -11.19 -23.60
CA MET A 284 9.79 -11.59 -22.22
C MET A 284 10.79 -12.68 -21.83
N GLU A 285 11.54 -12.44 -20.76
CA GLU A 285 12.64 -13.30 -20.34
C GLU A 285 12.53 -13.67 -18.87
N ASP A 286 12.90 -14.90 -18.54
CA ASP A 286 12.99 -15.42 -17.18
C ASP A 286 14.43 -15.63 -16.74
N TYR A 287 14.63 -15.50 -15.43
CA TYR A 287 15.93 -15.70 -14.83
C TYR A 287 16.19 -17.19 -14.61
N ASP A 288 17.22 -17.71 -15.25
CA ASP A 288 17.71 -19.07 -15.03
C ASP A 288 18.71 -19.10 -13.88
N ASP A 289 18.30 -19.64 -12.73
CA ASP A 289 19.17 -19.84 -11.56
C ASP A 289 20.35 -20.80 -11.84
N ALA A 290 20.21 -21.73 -12.79
CA ALA A 290 21.24 -22.73 -13.08
C ALA A 290 22.38 -22.15 -13.94
N THR A 291 22.06 -21.26 -14.89
CA THR A 291 23.04 -20.62 -15.78
C THR A 291 23.39 -19.20 -15.37
N GLY A 292 22.59 -18.57 -14.50
CA GLY A 292 22.72 -17.17 -14.10
C GLY A 292 22.41 -16.18 -15.24
N GLN A 293 21.67 -16.62 -16.26
CA GLN A 293 21.34 -15.83 -17.44
C GLN A 293 19.84 -15.66 -17.57
N TRP A 294 19.44 -14.62 -18.30
CA TRP A 294 18.04 -14.40 -18.66
C TRP A 294 17.77 -15.13 -19.97
N VAL A 295 16.71 -15.93 -20.02
CA VAL A 295 16.33 -16.78 -21.15
C VAL A 295 14.94 -16.38 -21.59
N THR A 296 14.71 -16.21 -22.89
CA THR A 296 13.38 -15.90 -23.44
C THR A 296 12.40 -17.02 -23.09
N SER A 297 11.25 -16.65 -22.53
CA SER A 297 10.19 -17.58 -22.10
C SER A 297 8.81 -17.20 -22.59
N GLY A 298 8.58 -15.93 -22.94
CA GLY A 298 7.32 -15.50 -23.52
C GLY A 298 7.29 -15.61 -25.03
N HIS A 299 6.16 -16.07 -25.53
CA HIS A 299 5.87 -16.24 -26.95
C HIS A 299 4.49 -15.65 -27.26
N ARG A 300 4.22 -15.33 -28.53
CA ARG A 300 2.88 -14.91 -28.98
C ARG A 300 1.92 -16.11 -29.13
N GLU A 301 2.46 -17.27 -29.48
CA GLU A 301 1.74 -18.54 -29.58
C GLU A 301 2.45 -19.60 -28.73
N ALA A 302 1.67 -20.48 -28.10
CA ALA A 302 2.18 -21.56 -27.26
C ALA A 302 3.16 -22.45 -28.04
N VAL A 303 4.32 -22.71 -27.46
CA VAL A 303 5.32 -23.65 -27.97
C VAL A 303 4.68 -25.04 -28.10
N PRO A 304 4.74 -25.69 -29.28
CA PRO A 304 4.26 -27.06 -29.42
C PRO A 304 4.99 -28.02 -28.46
N ALA A 305 4.26 -29.00 -27.91
CA ALA A 305 4.79 -29.96 -26.92
C ALA A 305 5.98 -30.84 -27.41
N ASP A 306 6.39 -30.70 -28.66
CA ASP A 306 7.55 -31.37 -29.25
C ASP A 306 8.89 -30.65 -28.98
N GLY A 307 8.85 -29.47 -28.34
CA GLY A 307 10.05 -28.70 -27.98
C GLY A 307 10.73 -28.04 -29.18
N THR A 308 10.02 -27.83 -30.29
CA THR A 308 10.47 -26.93 -31.35
C THR A 308 10.30 -25.48 -30.91
N ALA A 309 11.32 -24.64 -31.15
CA ALA A 309 11.28 -23.19 -30.88
C ALA A 309 10.00 -22.58 -31.48
N SER A 310 9.29 -21.75 -30.70
CA SER A 310 8.11 -21.05 -31.23
C SER A 310 8.61 -19.96 -32.17
N ALA A 311 8.01 -19.84 -33.36
CA ALA A 311 8.48 -18.88 -34.34
C ALA A 311 8.35 -17.40 -33.86
N ASP A 312 7.62 -17.14 -32.76
CA ASP A 312 7.23 -15.81 -32.32
C ASP A 312 7.57 -15.51 -30.84
N ALA A 313 8.86 -15.50 -30.51
CA ALA A 313 9.38 -15.19 -29.16
C ALA A 313 9.48 -13.67 -28.84
N GLY A 314 9.06 -12.80 -29.77
CA GLY A 314 9.06 -11.35 -29.62
C GLY A 314 7.85 -10.67 -30.25
N ILE A 315 7.38 -9.60 -29.62
CA ILE A 315 6.32 -8.73 -30.16
C ILE A 315 6.97 -7.46 -30.73
N ILE A 316 6.57 -7.02 -31.92
CA ILE A 316 7.08 -5.78 -32.52
C ILE A 316 5.95 -4.79 -32.75
N TYR A 317 6.19 -3.53 -32.42
CA TYR A 317 5.36 -2.40 -32.82
C TYR A 317 6.15 -1.39 -33.64
N GLU A 318 5.50 -0.82 -34.66
CA GLU A 318 5.96 0.38 -35.35
C GLU A 318 5.38 1.61 -34.62
N LEU A 319 6.25 2.46 -34.11
CA LEU A 319 5.90 3.76 -33.53
C LEU A 319 6.17 4.86 -34.56
N ARG A 320 5.14 5.61 -34.92
CA ARG A 320 5.23 6.72 -35.88
C ARG A 320 5.16 8.05 -35.15
N PHE A 321 6.12 8.94 -35.40
CA PHE A 321 6.18 10.27 -34.80
C PHE A 321 6.03 11.36 -35.86
N ASP A 322 5.25 12.41 -35.58
CA ASP A 322 5.15 13.59 -36.45
C ASP A 322 6.42 14.45 -36.44
N THR A 323 6.45 15.48 -37.28
CA THR A 323 7.56 16.44 -37.32
C THR A 323 7.67 17.31 -36.06
N ASN A 324 6.64 17.33 -35.20
CA ASN A 324 6.67 18.04 -33.92
C ASN A 324 7.15 17.13 -32.77
N GLY A 325 7.46 15.87 -33.04
CA GLY A 325 7.92 14.89 -32.05
C GLY A 325 6.82 14.18 -31.27
N ASN A 326 5.55 14.29 -31.67
CA ASN A 326 4.44 13.59 -31.02
C ASN A 326 4.16 12.25 -31.70
N LEU A 327 3.78 11.24 -30.91
CA LEU A 327 3.32 9.96 -31.44
C LEU A 327 1.99 10.14 -32.19
N ILE A 328 1.92 9.69 -33.44
CA ILE A 328 0.72 9.78 -34.29
C ILE A 328 -0.04 8.47 -34.38
N ASP A 329 0.66 7.35 -34.44
CA ASP A 329 0.08 6.02 -34.68
C ASP A 329 1.05 4.94 -34.20
N THR A 330 0.48 3.83 -33.77
CA THR A 330 1.22 2.60 -33.48
C THR A 330 0.63 1.48 -34.33
N ARG A 331 1.49 0.66 -34.93
CA ARG A 331 1.08 -0.45 -35.79
C ARG A 331 1.75 -1.74 -35.40
N GLU A 332 1.08 -2.85 -35.68
CA GLU A 332 1.62 -4.19 -35.49
C GLU A 332 1.63 -4.96 -36.81
N PRO A 333 2.58 -5.90 -37.01
CA PRO A 333 2.57 -6.80 -38.14
C PRO A 333 1.43 -7.82 -38.01
N THR A 334 0.75 -8.10 -39.12
CA THR A 334 -0.24 -9.18 -39.21
C THR A 334 0.44 -10.54 -39.21
N VAL A 335 -0.29 -11.60 -38.82
CA VAL A 335 0.23 -13.00 -38.87
C VAL A 335 0.74 -13.40 -40.26
N ALA A 336 0.16 -12.84 -41.34
CA ALA A 336 0.62 -13.07 -42.71
C ALA A 336 1.96 -12.38 -43.05
N ALA A 337 2.33 -11.34 -42.29
CA ALA A 337 3.62 -10.65 -42.40
C ALA A 337 4.74 -11.39 -41.66
N LEU A 338 4.40 -12.32 -40.77
CA LEU A 338 5.32 -13.05 -39.89
C LEU A 338 5.56 -14.52 -40.32
N ALA A 339 4.86 -15.00 -41.36
CA ALA A 339 5.01 -16.39 -41.79
C ALA A 339 6.38 -16.65 -42.44
N THR A 340 7.04 -17.75 -42.05
CA THR A 340 8.39 -18.12 -42.48
C THR A 340 8.51 -18.18 -44.01
N GLY A 341 9.40 -17.35 -44.57
CA GLY A 341 9.61 -17.28 -46.02
C GLY A 341 8.39 -16.73 -46.76
N ALA A 342 7.49 -16.05 -46.07
CA ALA A 342 6.48 -15.24 -46.70
C ALA A 342 7.20 -14.18 -47.51
N ASN A 343 7.06 -14.31 -48.82
CA ASN A 343 7.34 -13.23 -49.76
C ASN A 343 6.25 -12.13 -49.66
N SER A 344 5.67 -11.91 -48.48
CA SER A 344 4.92 -10.68 -48.12
C SER A 344 5.92 -9.54 -47.91
N THR A 345 6.76 -9.40 -48.94
CA THR A 345 7.60 -8.26 -49.27
C THR A 345 6.92 -6.97 -48.80
N PRO A 346 7.57 -6.22 -47.91
CA PRO A 346 8.05 -4.93 -48.39
C PRO A 346 9.45 -5.18 -48.92
N THR A 347 9.53 -5.41 -50.24
CA THR A 347 10.70 -4.97 -50.98
C THR A 347 10.66 -3.44 -50.86
N GLY A 348 11.24 -2.96 -49.76
CA GLY A 348 12.05 -1.77 -49.87
C GLY A 348 13.07 -2.09 -50.94
N GLN A 349 12.76 -1.77 -52.19
CA GLN A 349 13.84 -1.52 -53.13
C GLN A 349 14.58 -0.34 -52.50
N ASP A 350 15.70 -0.60 -51.84
CA ASP A 350 16.84 0.27 -51.53
C ASP A 350 16.61 1.75 -51.86
N THR A 351 15.61 2.34 -51.20
CA THR A 351 15.22 3.72 -51.31
C THR A 351 14.76 4.09 -49.92
N ALA A 352 15.75 4.52 -49.12
CA ALA A 352 15.52 5.33 -47.95
C ALA A 352 14.32 6.25 -48.23
N ASN A 353 13.28 6.19 -47.38
CA ASN A 353 12.08 7.02 -47.30
C ASN A 353 10.72 6.33 -47.60
N ASN A 354 10.59 5.00 -47.67
CA ASN A 354 9.29 4.34 -47.96
C ASN A 354 8.51 3.89 -46.70
N PRO A 355 7.16 3.92 -46.71
CA PRO A 355 6.33 3.44 -45.62
C PRO A 355 6.31 1.91 -45.57
N LEU A 356 6.01 1.34 -44.39
CA LEU A 356 5.61 -0.07 -44.30
C LEU A 356 4.26 -0.28 -44.96
N ASP A 357 4.11 -1.43 -45.61
CA ASP A 357 2.91 -1.80 -46.35
C ASP A 357 1.68 -1.84 -45.42
N PRO A 358 0.65 -1.02 -45.66
CA PRO A 358 -0.56 -0.98 -44.85
C PRO A 358 -1.38 -2.28 -44.92
N ALA A 359 -1.16 -3.17 -45.91
CA ALA A 359 -1.83 -4.47 -45.96
C ALA A 359 -1.25 -5.48 -44.96
N THR A 360 0.01 -5.31 -44.56
CA THR A 360 0.72 -6.21 -43.64
C THR A 360 0.93 -5.61 -42.26
N TRP A 361 0.83 -4.29 -42.10
CA TRP A 361 0.94 -3.56 -40.82
C TRP A 361 -0.35 -2.82 -40.47
N THR A 362 -1.05 -3.31 -39.45
CA THR A 362 -2.35 -2.79 -39.03
C THR A 362 -2.23 -1.79 -37.88
N PRO A 363 -2.98 -0.68 -37.90
CA PRO A 363 -3.00 0.28 -36.79
C PRO A 363 -3.70 -0.31 -35.57
N THR A 364 -3.02 -0.24 -34.43
CA THR A 364 -3.51 -0.71 -33.12
C THR A 364 -3.94 0.44 -32.22
N GLY A 365 -3.67 1.69 -32.63
CA GLY A 365 -3.84 2.88 -31.79
C GLY A 365 -2.71 2.98 -30.75
N ASN A 366 -2.68 4.06 -29.97
CA ASN A 366 -1.57 4.33 -29.04
C ASN A 366 -1.62 3.47 -27.75
N GLN A 367 -2.61 2.58 -27.63
CA GLN A 367 -2.81 1.70 -26.49
C GLN A 367 -3.04 0.24 -26.92
N PRO A 368 -2.05 -0.42 -27.55
CA PRO A 368 -2.21 -1.82 -27.94
C PRO A 368 -2.25 -2.75 -26.72
N ASN A 369 -2.97 -3.86 -26.88
CA ASN A 369 -2.90 -4.98 -25.96
C ASN A 369 -1.81 -5.95 -26.41
N MET A 370 -0.85 -6.25 -25.54
CA MET A 370 0.15 -7.29 -25.75
C MET A 370 -0.34 -8.59 -25.11
N GLU A 371 -0.65 -9.58 -25.94
CA GLU A 371 -0.94 -10.93 -25.48
C GLU A 371 0.34 -11.77 -25.52
N TRP A 372 0.72 -12.28 -24.36
CA TRP A 372 1.84 -13.17 -24.17
C TRP A 372 1.34 -14.53 -23.70
N VAL A 373 2.03 -15.56 -24.14
CA VAL A 373 1.96 -16.91 -23.62
C VAL A 373 3.32 -17.21 -23.01
N VAL A 374 3.39 -17.37 -21.71
CA VAL A 374 4.63 -17.74 -21.03
C VAL A 374 4.70 -19.26 -21.00
N ASP A 375 5.65 -19.82 -21.73
CA ASP A 375 5.91 -21.25 -21.79
C ASP A 375 7.12 -21.61 -20.92
N SER A 376 7.15 -22.86 -20.44
CA SER A 376 8.32 -23.38 -19.73
C SER A 376 9.58 -23.27 -20.61
N PRO A 377 10.69 -22.71 -20.12
CA PRO A 377 11.87 -22.50 -20.95
C PRO A 377 12.47 -23.83 -21.42
N ILE A 378 12.89 -23.87 -22.69
CA ILE A 378 13.47 -25.05 -23.37
C ILE A 378 14.82 -25.50 -22.78
N THR A 379 15.39 -24.74 -21.86
CA THR A 379 16.60 -25.13 -21.13
C THR A 379 16.57 -24.60 -19.69
N GLY A 380 16.28 -25.48 -18.73
CA GLY A 380 16.81 -25.39 -17.35
C GLY A 380 16.37 -24.23 -16.44
N ALA A 381 15.75 -23.17 -16.96
CA ALA A 381 15.20 -22.11 -16.13
C ALA A 381 14.04 -22.66 -15.28
N ASN A 382 14.16 -22.46 -13.97
CA ASN A 382 13.06 -22.74 -13.06
C ASN A 382 12.11 -21.55 -13.12
N ASP A 383 10.94 -21.75 -13.71
CA ASP A 383 9.78 -20.94 -13.35
C ASP A 383 9.66 -20.95 -11.81
N PRO A 384 9.59 -19.79 -11.13
CA PRO A 384 9.35 -19.70 -9.68
C PRO A 384 8.14 -20.53 -9.19
N LEU A 385 7.26 -20.93 -10.10
CA LEU A 385 6.00 -21.64 -9.86
C LEU A 385 6.07 -23.13 -10.21
N GLY A 386 7.18 -23.58 -10.78
CA GLY A 386 7.41 -24.97 -11.20
C GLY A 386 6.59 -25.33 -12.44
N ASN A 387 7.20 -25.20 -13.62
CA ASN A 387 6.75 -25.66 -14.94
C ASN A 387 5.27 -26.09 -14.99
N PRO A 388 4.32 -25.15 -15.04
CA PRO A 388 2.93 -25.49 -15.26
C PRO A 388 2.81 -26.22 -16.61
N ALA A 389 2.07 -27.34 -16.62
CA ALA A 389 1.88 -28.14 -17.83
C ALA A 389 1.02 -27.43 -18.91
N ASP A 390 0.39 -26.31 -18.53
CA ASP A 390 -0.48 -25.49 -19.37
C ASP A 390 0.11 -24.08 -19.48
N ALA A 391 0.16 -23.56 -20.70
CA ALA A 391 0.70 -22.24 -21.01
C ALA A 391 -0.12 -21.14 -20.32
N LEU A 392 0.55 -20.22 -19.62
CA LEU A 392 -0.10 -19.11 -18.92
C LEU A 392 -0.21 -17.90 -19.83
N GLY A 393 -1.44 -17.46 -20.09
CA GLY A 393 -1.70 -16.23 -20.83
C GLY A 393 -1.52 -14.99 -19.95
N VAL A 394 -0.70 -14.05 -20.39
CA VAL A 394 -0.48 -12.73 -19.78
C VAL A 394 -0.89 -11.66 -20.78
N SER A 395 -1.89 -10.84 -20.44
CA SER A 395 -2.36 -9.75 -21.28
C SER A 395 -1.98 -8.42 -20.64
N ILE A 396 -1.26 -7.57 -21.37
CA ILE A 396 -0.74 -6.29 -20.89
C ILE A 396 -1.22 -5.18 -21.83
N ASP A 397 -2.03 -4.25 -21.33
CA ASP A 397 -2.36 -3.01 -22.03
C ASP A 397 -1.17 -2.05 -21.94
N VAL A 398 -0.60 -1.67 -23.09
CA VAL A 398 0.56 -0.78 -23.15
C VAL A 398 0.15 0.59 -23.62
N ASP A 399 0.49 1.64 -22.87
CA ASP A 399 0.24 3.03 -23.25
C ASP A 399 1.52 3.70 -23.77
N PHE A 400 1.53 4.02 -25.07
CA PHE A 400 2.59 4.77 -25.74
C PHE A 400 2.30 6.27 -25.86
N THR A 401 1.15 6.75 -25.37
CA THR A 401 0.68 8.14 -25.59
C THR A 401 1.66 9.20 -25.08
N LYS A 402 2.51 8.88 -24.10
CA LYS A 402 3.52 9.79 -23.53
C LYS A 402 4.87 9.74 -24.21
N MET A 403 5.05 8.85 -25.19
CA MET A 403 6.28 8.78 -25.96
C MET A 403 6.43 9.99 -26.88
N THR A 404 7.65 10.50 -26.99
CA THR A 404 7.98 11.60 -27.91
C THR A 404 9.27 11.33 -28.64
N GLN A 405 9.47 12.09 -29.71
CA GLN A 405 10.71 12.14 -30.46
C GLN A 405 11.18 13.59 -30.59
N PHE A 406 12.04 14.03 -29.67
CA PHE A 406 12.74 15.31 -29.77
C PHE A 406 14.22 15.09 -30.07
N ALA A 407 14.80 16.05 -30.78
CA ALA A 407 16.24 16.08 -31.08
C ALA A 407 17.08 16.05 -29.80
N GLY A 408 18.12 15.21 -29.79
CA GLY A 408 19.07 15.07 -28.69
C GLY A 408 18.98 13.71 -28.02
N SER A 409 19.73 13.52 -26.93
CA SER A 409 19.92 12.20 -26.31
C SER A 409 18.61 11.53 -25.86
N TYR A 410 18.59 10.20 -25.93
CA TYR A 410 17.55 9.35 -25.36
C TYR A 410 17.28 9.73 -23.89
N ASN A 411 16.01 9.92 -23.56
CA ASN A 411 15.60 10.26 -22.20
C ASN A 411 14.48 9.33 -21.74
N LEU A 412 14.82 8.41 -20.85
CA LEU A 412 13.85 7.60 -20.13
C LEU A 412 13.28 8.42 -18.97
N ARG A 413 12.07 8.97 -19.15
CA ARG A 413 11.36 9.69 -18.08
C ARG A 413 10.72 8.71 -17.11
N GLY A 414 10.21 7.59 -17.61
CA GLY A 414 9.79 6.46 -16.79
C GLY A 414 9.06 5.38 -17.58
N VAL A 415 9.21 4.14 -17.12
CA VAL A 415 8.33 3.01 -17.50
C VAL A 415 7.68 2.49 -16.23
N THR A 416 6.35 2.56 -16.15
CA THR A 416 5.55 2.18 -14.98
C THR A 416 4.65 1.00 -15.30
N GLN A 417 4.38 0.18 -14.29
CA GLN A 417 3.54 -1.02 -14.38
C GLN A 417 2.76 -1.17 -13.06
N ASN A 418 1.67 -1.94 -13.04
CA ASN A 418 0.74 -2.01 -11.91
C ASN A 418 0.58 -3.42 -11.24
N GLY A 419 1.28 -4.44 -11.72
CA GLY A 419 1.41 -5.76 -11.10
C GLY A 419 2.44 -5.80 -9.96
N TYR A 420 2.34 -6.83 -9.13
CA TYR A 420 3.20 -7.04 -7.96
C TYR A 420 3.18 -8.49 -7.48
N ALA A 421 4.35 -8.96 -7.00
CA ALA A 421 4.48 -10.21 -6.27
C ALA A 421 3.95 -10.09 -4.83
N ILE A 422 3.73 -11.25 -4.21
CA ILE A 422 3.42 -11.36 -2.79
C ILE A 422 4.55 -10.71 -1.99
N GLY A 423 4.20 -9.84 -1.06
CA GLY A 423 5.16 -9.20 -0.17
C GLY A 423 4.82 -9.48 1.28
N ASP A 424 5.82 -9.86 2.06
CA ASP A 424 5.69 -9.98 3.52
C ASP A 424 5.56 -8.59 4.15
N LEU A 425 4.84 -8.51 5.27
CA LEU A 425 4.71 -7.27 6.05
C LEU A 425 6.08 -6.87 6.63
N VAL A 426 6.59 -5.70 6.23
CA VAL A 426 7.87 -5.15 6.72
C VAL A 426 7.65 -4.12 7.83
N GLY A 427 6.58 -3.35 7.75
CA GLY A 427 6.27 -2.31 8.73
C GLY A 427 4.84 -1.84 8.62
N VAL A 428 4.39 -1.13 9.64
CA VAL A 428 3.04 -0.57 9.72
C VAL A 428 3.16 0.90 10.10
N TYR A 429 2.38 1.75 9.48
CA TYR A 429 2.30 3.14 9.84
C TYR A 429 0.84 3.53 10.06
N THR A 430 0.57 4.31 11.09
CA THR A 430 -0.78 4.84 11.34
C THR A 430 -0.75 6.36 11.14
N GLY A 431 -1.59 6.86 10.24
CA GLY A 431 -1.81 8.28 10.03
C GLY A 431 -2.54 8.94 11.19
N LYS A 432 -2.53 10.28 11.23
CA LYS A 432 -3.25 11.04 12.26
C LYS A 432 -4.77 10.89 12.20
N ASP A 433 -5.27 10.60 11.01
CA ASP A 433 -6.66 10.26 10.69
C ASP A 433 -7.04 8.82 11.11
N GLY A 434 -6.10 8.09 11.71
CA GLY A 434 -6.27 6.72 12.17
C GLY A 434 -6.22 5.68 11.06
N VAL A 435 -5.85 6.06 9.82
CA VAL A 435 -5.66 5.10 8.73
C VAL A 435 -4.35 4.35 8.96
N ILE A 436 -4.43 3.03 9.00
CA ILE A 436 -3.31 2.11 9.12
C ILE A 436 -2.87 1.70 7.72
N GLU A 437 -1.66 2.06 7.36
CA GLU A 437 -0.97 1.67 6.14
C GLU A 437 0.04 0.57 6.43
N ALA A 438 -0.08 -0.56 5.74
CA ALA A 438 0.89 -1.64 5.78
C ALA A 438 1.93 -1.44 4.68
N ARG A 439 3.21 -1.54 5.04
CA ARG A 439 4.33 -1.54 4.10
C ARG A 439 4.85 -2.96 3.92
N TYR A 440 4.92 -3.39 2.67
CA TYR A 440 5.33 -4.74 2.31
C TYR A 440 6.75 -4.76 1.71
N SER A 441 7.37 -5.95 1.69
CA SER A 441 8.71 -6.17 1.14
C SER A 441 8.80 -5.91 -0.36
N ASN A 442 7.68 -6.00 -1.08
CA ASN A 442 7.53 -5.61 -2.48
C ASN A 442 7.55 -4.08 -2.70
N GLY A 443 7.82 -3.29 -1.65
CA GLY A 443 7.97 -1.84 -1.72
C GLY A 443 6.65 -1.06 -1.76
N ARG A 444 5.51 -1.75 -1.69
CA ARG A 444 4.19 -1.13 -1.71
C ARG A 444 3.72 -0.76 -0.31
N SER A 445 2.99 0.35 -0.23
CA SER A 445 2.27 0.79 0.95
C SER A 445 0.78 0.78 0.63
N VAL A 446 0.01 -0.02 1.35
CA VAL A 446 -1.44 -0.17 1.13
C VAL A 446 -2.18 0.19 2.41
N PRO A 447 -3.21 1.07 2.35
CA PRO A 447 -4.09 1.32 3.48
C PRO A 447 -4.94 0.09 3.77
N VAL A 448 -4.88 -0.44 4.99
CA VAL A 448 -5.55 -1.70 5.36
C VAL A 448 -6.84 -1.47 6.13
N ALA A 449 -6.81 -0.54 7.08
CA ALA A 449 -7.95 -0.27 7.94
C ALA A 449 -7.89 1.15 8.49
N GLN A 450 -9.02 1.67 8.96
CA GLN A 450 -9.09 2.90 9.73
C GLN A 450 -9.54 2.60 11.16
N LEU A 451 -8.83 3.11 12.16
CA LEU A 451 -9.14 2.89 13.57
C LEU A 451 -10.53 3.42 13.94
N GLY A 452 -11.30 2.58 14.63
CA GLY A 452 -12.53 2.97 15.28
C GLY A 452 -12.24 3.64 16.62
N MET A 453 -12.81 4.83 16.83
CA MET A 453 -12.75 5.53 18.11
C MET A 453 -14.12 5.55 18.78
N ALA A 454 -14.15 5.32 20.09
CA ALA A 454 -15.35 5.39 20.89
C ALA A 454 -15.35 6.64 21.80
N ASN A 455 -16.53 7.21 22.04
CA ASN A 455 -16.77 8.22 23.05
C ASN A 455 -18.10 7.95 23.77
N PHE A 456 -18.30 8.60 24.90
CA PHE A 456 -19.45 8.41 25.77
C PHE A 456 -19.96 9.75 26.29
N ASN A 457 -21.26 9.83 26.55
CA ASN A 457 -21.86 11.02 27.15
C ASN A 457 -21.31 11.27 28.56
N ASP A 458 -21.21 10.22 29.38
CA ASP A 458 -20.58 10.28 30.69
C ASP A 458 -19.47 9.23 30.82
N LYS A 459 -18.23 9.71 30.75
CA LYS A 459 -17.02 8.87 30.89
C LYS A 459 -16.82 8.36 32.32
N ASN A 460 -17.31 9.07 33.33
CA ASN A 460 -17.16 8.66 34.74
C ASN A 460 -18.06 7.50 35.14
N ALA A 461 -19.11 7.25 34.36
CA ALA A 461 -20.04 6.17 34.59
C ALA A 461 -19.65 4.85 33.90
N LEU A 462 -18.48 4.80 33.24
CA LEU A 462 -17.96 3.57 32.64
C LEU A 462 -17.62 2.51 33.70
N GLU A 463 -17.88 1.24 33.40
CA GLU A 463 -17.48 0.13 34.27
C GLU A 463 -15.98 -0.16 34.06
N LYS A 464 -15.18 -0.13 35.13
CA LYS A 464 -13.76 -0.46 35.05
C LYS A 464 -13.56 -1.97 35.11
N LEU A 465 -12.96 -2.55 34.07
CA LEU A 465 -12.72 -4.00 33.98
C LEU A 465 -11.36 -4.43 34.54
N GLY A 466 -10.46 -3.49 34.78
CA GLY A 466 -9.04 -3.76 35.07
C GLY A 466 -8.18 -3.59 33.82
N GLY A 467 -6.84 -3.66 33.93
CA GLY A 467 -5.96 -3.58 32.75
C GLY A 467 -5.95 -2.24 31.99
N GLN A 468 -6.54 -1.18 32.55
CA GLN A 468 -6.88 0.07 31.84
C GLN A 468 -7.96 -0.09 30.76
N SER A 469 -8.80 -1.11 30.92
CA SER A 469 -9.95 -1.41 30.08
C SER A 469 -11.26 -1.02 30.77
N TYR A 470 -12.21 -0.55 29.98
CA TYR A 470 -13.51 -0.03 30.38
C TYR A 470 -14.62 -0.72 29.59
N ALA A 471 -15.80 -0.86 30.20
CA ALA A 471 -17.01 -1.32 29.55
C ALA A 471 -18.09 -0.24 29.63
N GLU A 472 -19.02 -0.28 28.68
CA GLU A 472 -20.21 0.57 28.74
C GLU A 472 -21.13 0.15 29.90
N SER A 473 -21.82 1.12 30.48
CA SER A 473 -22.83 0.91 31.51
C SER A 473 -24.12 1.64 31.15
N PHE A 474 -25.22 1.31 31.82
CA PHE A 474 -26.48 2.03 31.64
C PHE A 474 -26.34 3.54 31.95
N ALA A 475 -25.45 3.91 32.88
CA ALA A 475 -25.25 5.28 33.30
C ALA A 475 -24.28 6.06 32.37
N SER A 476 -23.36 5.39 31.67
CA SER A 476 -22.48 6.05 30.69
C SER A 476 -23.21 6.50 29.43
N GLY A 477 -24.38 5.91 29.18
CA GLY A 477 -25.08 5.99 27.90
C GLY A 477 -24.47 5.05 26.85
N ALA A 478 -25.12 4.99 25.68
CA ALA A 478 -24.65 4.20 24.56
C ALA A 478 -23.33 4.74 24.00
N VAL A 479 -22.49 3.83 23.49
CA VAL A 479 -21.25 4.19 22.79
C VAL A 479 -21.54 5.05 21.55
N GLN A 480 -20.76 6.12 21.40
CA GLN A 480 -20.67 6.89 20.17
C GLN A 480 -19.40 6.45 19.46
N ILE A 481 -19.53 5.99 18.22
CA ILE A 481 -18.41 5.49 17.43
C ILE A 481 -18.13 6.49 16.31
N GLY A 482 -16.86 6.73 16.04
CA GLY A 482 -16.42 7.57 14.94
C GLY A 482 -15.00 7.29 14.53
N THR A 483 -14.48 8.18 13.69
CA THR A 483 -13.10 8.16 13.19
C THR A 483 -12.33 9.34 13.72
N SER A 484 -11.00 9.23 13.72
CA SER A 484 -10.10 10.24 14.23
C SER A 484 -10.23 11.58 13.48
N GLU A 485 -9.93 12.69 14.16
CA GLU A 485 -10.01 14.09 13.69
C GLU A 485 -11.41 14.59 13.25
N ARG A 486 -12.44 13.74 13.23
CA ARG A 486 -13.82 14.11 12.87
C ARG A 486 -14.71 14.22 14.10
N ASN A 487 -15.77 15.03 14.02
CA ASN A 487 -16.87 15.05 15.00
C ASN A 487 -16.46 15.17 16.50
N GLY A 488 -15.34 15.83 16.79
CA GLY A 488 -14.85 16.02 18.17
C GLY A 488 -14.04 14.85 18.74
N TYR A 489 -13.70 13.84 17.93
CA TYR A 489 -12.71 12.83 18.28
C TYR A 489 -11.29 13.40 18.15
N GLY A 490 -10.39 12.91 19.01
CA GLY A 490 -8.97 13.24 18.99
C GLY A 490 -8.23 12.72 17.75
N SER A 491 -6.99 13.16 17.57
CA SER A 491 -6.06 12.63 16.57
C SER A 491 -5.29 11.43 17.11
N ILE A 492 -4.89 10.50 16.24
CA ILE A 492 -3.97 9.42 16.61
C ILE A 492 -2.52 9.88 16.43
N ASN A 493 -1.67 9.64 17.41
CA ASN A 493 -0.22 9.75 17.27
C ASN A 493 0.40 8.36 17.25
N ALA A 494 0.95 7.98 16.11
CA ALA A 494 1.61 6.69 15.91
C ALA A 494 3.04 6.69 16.45
N GLY A 495 3.53 5.53 16.88
CA GLY A 495 4.85 5.40 17.47
C GLY A 495 4.97 6.03 18.86
N ALA A 496 3.85 6.24 19.55
CA ALA A 496 3.80 6.93 20.84
C ALA A 496 2.81 6.28 21.79
N LEU A 497 3.04 6.44 23.10
CA LEU A 497 2.12 5.97 24.14
C LEU A 497 1.72 7.11 25.07
N GLU A 498 0.44 7.08 25.48
CA GLU A 498 -0.07 7.96 26.53
C GLU A 498 0.31 7.38 27.91
N TYR A 499 1.08 8.14 28.70
CA TYR A 499 1.35 7.82 30.10
C TYR A 499 0.24 8.33 31.01
N SER A 500 0.31 7.94 32.29
CA SER A 500 -0.64 8.42 33.28
C SER A 500 -0.69 9.96 33.36
N ASN A 501 -1.88 10.50 33.59
CA ASN A 501 -2.08 11.92 33.90
C ASN A 501 -1.85 12.27 35.39
N VAL A 502 -1.35 11.33 36.20
CA VAL A 502 -1.08 11.55 37.63
C VAL A 502 0.10 12.51 37.83
N ASP A 503 -0.16 13.65 38.46
CA ASP A 503 0.90 14.50 39.01
C ASP A 503 1.39 13.96 40.36
N THR A 504 2.51 13.23 40.33
CA THR A 504 3.10 12.64 41.55
C THR A 504 3.43 13.65 42.64
N ALA A 505 3.83 14.87 42.29
CA ALA A 505 4.15 15.89 43.28
C ALA A 505 2.88 16.41 43.97
N GLY A 506 1.84 16.69 43.18
CA GLY A 506 0.50 17.03 43.67
C GLY A 506 -0.09 15.93 44.57
N GLU A 507 -0.02 14.67 44.13
CA GLU A 507 -0.53 13.52 44.88
C GLU A 507 0.21 13.32 46.22
N LEU A 508 1.52 13.51 46.28
CA LEU A 508 2.28 13.44 47.54
C LEU A 508 1.87 14.56 48.53
N VAL A 509 1.59 15.77 48.03
CA VAL A 509 1.06 16.86 48.87
C VAL A 509 -0.33 16.51 49.38
N HIS A 510 -1.23 16.02 48.52
CA HIS A 510 -2.55 15.55 48.92
C HIS A 510 -2.47 14.38 49.92
N MET A 511 -1.51 13.48 49.77
CA MET A 511 -1.26 12.40 50.72
C MET A 511 -0.90 12.95 52.09
N ILE A 512 0.04 13.90 52.17
CA ILE A 512 0.46 14.52 53.44
C ILE A 512 -0.72 15.25 54.10
N GLN A 513 -1.52 15.98 53.32
CA GLN A 513 -2.72 16.66 53.84
C GLN A 513 -3.73 15.67 54.40
N THR A 514 -4.04 14.60 53.65
CA THR A 514 -5.00 13.57 54.07
C THR A 514 -4.49 12.77 55.28
N GLN A 515 -3.19 12.48 55.35
CA GLN A 515 -2.56 11.86 56.51
C GLN A 515 -2.64 12.75 57.76
N ARG A 516 -2.43 14.07 57.62
CA ARG A 516 -2.62 15.01 58.73
C ARG A 516 -4.07 15.04 59.20
N THR A 517 -5.03 15.00 58.30
CA THR A 517 -6.47 14.91 58.64
C THR A 517 -6.80 13.61 59.36
N TYR A 518 -6.22 12.49 58.93
CA TYR A 518 -6.35 11.19 59.61
C TYR A 518 -5.79 11.25 61.03
N GLN A 519 -4.57 11.78 61.21
CA GLN A 519 -3.93 11.93 62.52
C GLN A 519 -4.72 12.86 63.46
N ALA A 520 -5.21 13.99 62.94
CA ALA A 520 -6.04 14.93 63.70
C ALA A 520 -7.34 14.27 64.16
N SER A 521 -8.02 13.53 63.27
CA SER A 521 -9.25 12.80 63.61
C SER A 521 -9.01 11.70 64.65
N ALA A 522 -7.87 10.99 64.58
CA ALA A 522 -7.47 10.01 65.59
C ALA A 522 -7.20 10.65 66.96
N GLN A 523 -6.56 11.82 67.00
CA GLN A 523 -6.36 12.57 68.24
C GLN A 523 -7.69 12.96 68.91
N VAL A 524 -8.71 13.36 68.13
CA VAL A 524 -10.05 13.66 68.66
C VAL A 524 -10.65 12.46 69.40
N ILE A 525 -10.54 11.25 68.82
CA ILE A 525 -11.00 10.01 69.47
C ILE A 525 -10.22 9.75 70.76
N GLN A 526 -8.91 9.96 70.78
CA GLN A 526 -8.09 9.74 71.97
C GLN A 526 -8.48 10.70 73.11
N THR A 527 -8.71 11.98 72.81
CA THR A 527 -9.24 12.94 73.80
C THR A 527 -10.63 12.55 74.31
N SER A 528 -11.51 12.06 73.43
CA SER A 528 -12.85 11.57 73.79
C SER A 528 -12.78 10.39 74.76
N GLN A 529 -11.93 9.40 74.47
CA GLN A 529 -11.71 8.25 75.34
C GLN A 529 -11.20 8.67 76.72
N THR A 530 -10.26 9.62 76.76
CA THR A 530 -9.70 10.16 78.02
C THR A 530 -10.76 10.88 78.85
N LEU A 531 -11.62 11.70 78.22
CA LEU A 531 -12.72 12.40 78.89
C LEU A 531 -13.76 11.41 79.43
N THR A 532 -14.15 10.41 78.63
CA THR A 532 -15.11 9.37 79.03
C THR A 532 -14.57 8.55 80.20
N GLN A 533 -13.28 8.20 80.17
CA GLN A 533 -12.63 7.47 81.25
C GLN A 533 -12.54 8.29 82.55
N THR A 534 -12.33 9.61 82.43
CA THR A 534 -12.33 10.52 83.59
C THR A 534 -13.73 10.65 84.20
N ILE A 535 -14.78 10.70 83.37
CA ILE A 535 -16.17 10.72 83.83
C ILE A 535 -16.55 9.41 84.51
N LEU A 536 -16.08 8.26 84.01
CA LEU A 536 -16.34 6.95 84.63
C LEU A 536 -15.59 6.75 85.97
N GLN A 537 -14.58 7.56 86.24
CA GLN A 537 -13.81 7.55 87.49
C GLN A 537 -14.32 8.55 88.54
N LEU A 538 -15.30 9.39 88.17
CA LEU A 538 -16.09 10.25 89.05
C LEU A 538 -17.34 9.50 89.51
#